data_AF-A0A7S2FPN1-F1
#
_entry.id   AF-A0A7S2FPN1-F1
#
_cell.length_a   1.000
_cell.length_b   1.000
_cell.length_c   1.000
_cell.angle_alpha   90.00
_cell.angle_beta   90.00
_cell.angle_gamma   90.00
#
_symmetry.space_group_name_H-M   'P 1'
#
loop_
_entity.id
_entity.type
_entity.pdbx_description
1 polymer ?
#
loop_
_entity_poly.entity_id
_entity_poly.type
_entity_poly.pdbx_seq_one_letter_code
_entity_poly.pdbx_strand_id
1 'polypeptide(L)'
;RRQTCLSDMFALLAMTASVQAAGQPCDIYGVAGTPCVAAHSMVRALYTAYDGPLYLVQRASDLASTAVPTKSVGGFADSAVQDAFCAGTNCTVTRIFDQSPRGNHLNRAPWGGASRHTEKGVNATKNKISIGGHHVYGAYFEGGQGYRCDSSWGVATGNEPESMYMVVDGKHYNSRYSSHLAT
;
A
#
# COMPACT_ATOMS: atom_id res chain seq x y z
N ARG A 1 4.67 -32.75 -68.38
CA ARG A 1 4.09 -32.02 -67.23
C ARG A 1 4.85 -32.45 -65.99
N ARG A 2 5.76 -31.61 -65.48
CA ARG A 2 6.54 -31.88 -64.26
C ARG A 2 5.77 -31.32 -63.07
N GLN A 3 5.46 -32.16 -62.09
CA GLN A 3 4.97 -31.75 -60.77
C GLN A 3 6.17 -31.70 -59.84
N THR A 4 6.53 -30.50 -59.38
CA THR A 4 7.46 -30.30 -58.27
C THR A 4 6.65 -29.96 -57.03
N CYS A 5 6.69 -30.84 -56.03
CA CYS A 5 6.17 -30.58 -54.69
C CYS A 5 6.85 -29.33 -54.11
N LEU A 6 6.06 -28.30 -53.82
CA LEU A 6 6.47 -27.22 -52.92
C LEU A 6 6.44 -27.75 -51.49
N SER A 7 7.58 -27.69 -50.82
CA SER A 7 7.69 -27.91 -49.38
C SER A 7 7.36 -26.59 -48.68
N ASP A 8 6.18 -26.50 -48.06
CA ASP A 8 5.81 -25.38 -47.20
C ASP A 8 6.61 -25.45 -45.90
N MET A 9 7.57 -24.54 -45.77
CA MET A 9 8.36 -24.36 -44.56
C MET A 9 7.60 -23.39 -43.63
N PHE A 10 6.82 -23.95 -42.71
CA PHE A 10 6.14 -23.19 -41.66
C PHE A 10 7.18 -22.64 -40.67
N ALA A 11 7.53 -21.36 -40.81
CA ALA A 11 8.35 -20.66 -39.82
C ALA A 11 7.50 -20.37 -38.58
N LEU A 12 7.76 -21.08 -37.47
CA LEU A 12 7.28 -20.65 -36.15
C LEU A 12 8.00 -19.36 -35.77
N LEU A 13 7.33 -18.22 -35.87
CA LEU A 13 7.73 -17.03 -35.11
C LEU A 13 7.48 -17.34 -33.63
N ALA A 14 8.55 -17.63 -32.89
CA ALA A 14 8.50 -17.56 -31.44
C ALA A 14 8.27 -16.10 -31.04
N MET A 15 7.03 -15.75 -30.71
CA MET A 15 6.77 -14.51 -29.98
C MET A 15 7.37 -14.66 -28.60
N THR A 16 8.59 -14.14 -28.41
CA THR A 16 9.08 -13.80 -27.09
C THR A 16 8.18 -12.69 -26.56
N ALA A 17 7.12 -13.05 -25.84
CA ALA A 17 6.41 -12.10 -25.02
C ALA A 17 7.44 -11.55 -24.03
N SER A 18 7.92 -10.34 -24.29
CA SER A 18 8.59 -9.55 -23.27
C SER A 18 7.63 -9.48 -22.10
N VAL A 19 8.00 -10.10 -20.97
CA VAL A 19 7.37 -9.78 -19.69
C VAL A 19 7.67 -8.30 -19.49
N GLN A 20 6.74 -7.45 -19.92
CA GLN A 20 6.73 -6.06 -19.51
C GLN A 20 6.84 -6.13 -18.00
N ALA A 21 7.90 -5.56 -17.41
CA ALA A 21 8.04 -5.51 -15.96
C ALA A 21 6.70 -5.01 -15.43
N ALA A 22 5.95 -5.90 -14.78
CA ALA A 22 4.57 -5.61 -14.43
C ALA A 22 4.63 -4.37 -13.54
N GLY A 23 4.01 -3.28 -13.99
CA GLY A 23 3.98 -2.04 -13.22
C GLY A 23 3.49 -2.31 -11.80
N GLN A 24 3.82 -1.42 -10.87
CA GLN A 24 3.21 -1.50 -9.55
C GLN A 24 1.68 -1.26 -9.70
N PRO A 25 0.86 -1.62 -8.71
CA PRO A 25 -0.59 -1.60 -8.87
C PRO A 25 -1.16 -0.31 -9.47
N CYS A 26 -0.69 0.87 -9.02
CA CYS A 26 -1.20 2.14 -9.54
C CYS A 26 -0.67 2.51 -10.93
N ASP A 27 0.45 1.93 -11.38
CA ASP A 27 0.87 2.02 -12.77
C ASP A 27 -0.08 1.23 -13.68
N ILE A 28 -0.49 0.03 -13.25
CA ILE A 28 -1.46 -0.82 -13.98
C ILE A 28 -2.81 -0.11 -14.10
N TYR A 29 -3.32 0.41 -12.98
CA TYR A 29 -4.55 1.21 -12.96
C TYR A 29 -4.45 2.46 -13.84
N GLY A 30 -3.29 3.14 -13.85
CA GLY A 30 -3.03 4.30 -14.70
C GLY A 30 -3.08 3.95 -16.20
N VAL A 31 -2.41 2.89 -16.62
CA VAL A 31 -2.42 2.41 -18.02
C VAL A 31 -3.83 2.00 -18.46
N ALA A 32 -4.64 1.46 -17.55
CA ALA A 32 -6.03 1.08 -17.82
C ALA A 32 -7.02 2.26 -17.88
N GLY A 33 -6.58 3.49 -17.63
CA GLY A 33 -7.44 4.69 -17.64
C GLY A 33 -8.27 4.90 -16.37
N THR A 34 -7.96 4.17 -15.30
CA THR A 34 -8.62 4.26 -13.98
C THR A 34 -7.58 4.55 -12.89
N PRO A 35 -6.86 5.69 -12.94
CA PRO A 35 -5.69 5.94 -12.08
C PRO A 35 -6.06 6.00 -10.60
N CYS A 36 -5.12 5.55 -9.74
CA CYS A 36 -5.28 5.70 -8.30
C CYS A 36 -5.38 7.18 -7.90
N VAL A 37 -6.40 7.52 -7.13
CA VAL A 37 -6.56 8.82 -6.46
C VAL A 37 -6.22 8.74 -4.96
N ALA A 38 -5.99 7.53 -4.45
CA ALA A 38 -5.44 7.27 -3.14
C ALA A 38 -4.71 5.92 -3.18
N ALA A 39 -3.50 5.85 -2.62
CA ALA A 39 -2.65 4.68 -2.65
C ALA A 39 -1.85 4.55 -1.35
N HIS A 40 -2.26 3.62 -0.47
CA HIS A 40 -1.68 3.47 0.87
C HIS A 40 -1.05 2.09 1.07
N SER A 41 0.14 2.06 1.66
CA SER A 41 0.84 0.81 1.98
C SER A 41 1.96 1.09 2.97
N MET A 42 2.07 0.25 4.01
CA MET A 42 3.24 0.23 4.90
C MET A 42 4.35 -0.71 4.40
N VAL A 43 4.07 -1.51 3.37
CA VAL A 43 4.89 -2.66 2.98
C VAL A 43 5.81 -2.31 1.81
N ARG A 44 5.26 -1.66 0.79
CA ARG A 44 5.95 -1.34 -0.47
C ARG A 44 5.32 -0.16 -1.18
N ALA A 45 6.07 0.42 -2.11
CA ALA A 45 5.55 1.32 -3.12
C ALA A 45 4.45 0.66 -3.99
N LEU A 46 3.50 1.49 -4.42
CA LEU A 46 2.38 1.16 -5.30
C LEU A 46 2.52 1.82 -6.68
N TYR A 47 3.56 2.62 -6.88
CA TYR A 47 4.05 3.10 -8.18
C TYR A 47 5.53 2.72 -8.34
N THR A 48 5.94 2.36 -9.55
CA THR A 48 7.33 2.04 -9.90
C THR A 48 8.28 3.21 -9.64
N ALA A 49 7.81 4.45 -9.84
CA ALA A 49 8.61 5.67 -9.67
C ALA A 49 8.53 6.29 -8.26
N TYR A 50 7.84 5.65 -7.31
CA TYR A 50 7.66 6.22 -5.98
C TYR A 50 8.95 6.13 -5.14
N ASP A 51 9.44 7.28 -4.67
CA ASP A 51 10.64 7.40 -3.82
C ASP A 51 10.34 8.07 -2.46
N GLY A 52 9.04 8.17 -2.13
CA GLY A 52 8.58 8.88 -0.94
C GLY A 52 8.52 8.02 0.33
N PRO A 53 8.10 8.63 1.45
CA PRO A 53 7.83 7.93 2.69
C PRO A 53 6.53 7.13 2.63
N LEU A 54 6.53 5.89 3.13
CA LEU A 54 5.35 5.03 3.15
C LEU A 54 4.45 5.30 4.37
N TYR A 55 5.04 5.54 5.53
CA TYR A 55 4.30 5.85 6.76
C TYR A 55 5.15 6.62 7.77
N LEU A 56 4.50 7.22 8.76
CA LEU A 56 5.10 7.97 9.86
C LEU A 56 4.95 7.17 11.17
N VAL A 57 6.06 6.94 11.88
CA VAL A 57 6.06 6.34 13.21
C VAL A 57 6.35 7.40 14.27
N GLN A 58 5.73 7.26 15.44
CA GLN A 58 5.99 8.05 16.62
C GLN A 58 6.42 7.13 17.77
N ARG A 59 7.56 7.44 18.40
CA ARG A 59 8.09 6.66 19.52
C ARG A 59 7.54 7.17 20.86
N ALA A 60 7.20 6.26 21.75
CA ALA A 60 6.54 6.58 23.01
C ALA A 60 7.46 7.25 24.05
N SER A 61 8.77 7.05 23.95
CA SER A 61 9.75 7.55 24.92
C SER A 61 9.82 9.07 25.00
N ASP A 62 9.64 9.76 23.88
CA ASP A 62 9.80 11.22 23.78
C ASP A 62 8.89 11.88 22.73
N LEU A 63 7.96 11.12 22.14
CA LEU A 63 7.02 11.58 21.12
C LEU A 63 7.65 12.06 19.81
N ALA A 64 8.96 11.82 19.61
CA ALA A 64 9.61 12.08 18.34
C ALA A 64 8.97 11.21 17.24
N SER A 65 9.01 11.70 16.00
CA SER A 65 8.49 10.97 14.84
C SER A 65 9.54 10.85 13.74
N THR A 66 9.50 9.75 12.99
CA THR A 66 10.28 9.58 11.77
C THR A 66 9.42 8.95 10.69
N ALA A 67 9.69 9.32 9.43
CA ALA A 67 9.05 8.71 8.28
C ALA A 67 9.87 7.51 7.82
N VAL A 68 9.19 6.42 7.46
CA VAL A 68 9.83 5.22 6.91
C VAL A 68 9.79 5.31 5.39
N PRO A 69 10.94 5.44 4.70
CA PRO A 69 11.00 5.55 3.24
C PRO A 69 10.87 4.19 2.57
N THR A 70 10.81 4.21 1.24
CA THR A 70 11.20 3.03 0.46
C THR A 70 12.70 2.80 0.56
N LYS A 71 13.14 1.54 0.55
CA LYS A 71 14.57 1.17 0.54
C LYS A 71 15.25 1.47 -0.81
N SER A 72 14.44 1.52 -1.86
CA SER A 72 14.80 1.90 -3.22
C SER A 72 13.53 2.38 -3.91
N VAL A 73 13.66 3.24 -4.93
CA VAL A 73 12.54 3.70 -5.76
C VAL A 73 11.66 2.52 -6.20
N GLY A 74 10.35 2.63 -5.97
CA GLY A 74 9.36 1.61 -6.30
C GLY A 74 9.45 0.33 -5.46
N GLY A 75 10.26 0.33 -4.40
CA GLY A 75 10.61 -0.85 -3.62
C GLY A 75 9.82 -1.03 -2.32
N PHE A 76 10.32 -1.94 -1.49
CA PHE A 76 9.79 -2.22 -0.15
C PHE A 76 10.15 -1.12 0.86
N ALA A 77 9.44 -1.07 1.97
CA ALA A 77 9.77 -0.20 3.10
C ALA A 77 11.19 -0.47 3.63
N ASP A 78 11.90 0.59 4.01
CA ASP A 78 13.16 0.47 4.74
C ASP A 78 12.90 0.25 6.23
N SER A 79 12.57 -0.99 6.58
CA SER A 79 12.27 -1.38 7.96
C SER A 79 13.44 -1.18 8.93
N ALA A 80 14.69 -1.06 8.44
CA ALA A 80 15.82 -0.79 9.30
C ALA A 80 15.74 0.62 9.93
N VAL A 81 15.17 1.60 9.22
CA VAL A 81 14.90 2.94 9.75
C VAL A 81 13.94 2.87 10.93
N GLN A 82 12.85 2.10 10.80
CA GLN A 82 11.91 1.89 11.90
C GLN A 82 12.56 1.14 13.06
N ASP A 83 13.24 0.03 12.79
CA ASP A 83 13.83 -0.83 13.82
C ASP A 83 14.84 -0.05 14.69
N ALA A 84 15.68 0.77 14.06
CA ALA A 84 16.61 1.64 14.77
C ALA A 84 15.90 2.74 15.56
N PHE A 85 14.89 3.39 14.97
CA PHE A 85 14.15 4.48 15.61
C PHE A 85 13.34 4.02 16.83
N CYS A 86 12.79 2.81 16.77
CA CYS A 86 11.94 2.21 17.79
C CYS A 86 12.72 1.37 18.82
N ALA A 87 14.04 1.30 18.72
CA ALA A 87 14.86 0.51 19.64
C ALA A 87 14.65 0.96 21.10
N GLY A 88 14.37 0.00 21.98
CA GLY A 88 14.18 0.25 23.42
C GLY A 88 12.88 0.97 23.79
N THR A 89 11.93 1.14 22.86
CA THR A 89 10.64 1.79 23.14
C THR A 89 9.51 1.23 22.27
N ASN A 90 8.28 1.66 22.53
CA ASN A 90 7.14 1.32 21.68
C ASN A 90 6.96 2.39 20.61
N CYS A 91 6.58 1.96 19.40
CA CYS A 91 6.24 2.86 18.31
C CYS A 91 4.80 2.64 17.86
N THR A 92 4.16 3.75 17.50
CA THR A 92 2.83 3.75 16.87
C THR A 92 2.92 4.38 15.50
N VAL A 93 2.17 3.84 14.54
CA VAL A 93 2.04 4.46 13.21
C VAL A 93 1.00 5.57 13.30
N THR A 94 1.39 6.81 13.03
CA THR A 94 0.52 7.98 13.19
C THR A 94 -0.05 8.49 11.87
N ARG A 95 0.59 8.15 10.76
CA ARG A 95 0.14 8.44 9.40
C ARG A 95 0.56 7.33 8.44
N ILE A 96 -0.30 6.98 7.51
CA ILE A 96 0.05 6.21 6.31
C ILE A 96 -0.03 7.16 5.12
N PHE A 97 1.08 7.33 4.42
CA PHE A 97 1.14 8.29 3.32
C PHE A 97 0.39 7.73 2.11
N ASP A 98 -0.36 8.63 1.49
CA ASP A 98 -0.85 8.47 0.12
C ASP A 98 0.32 8.67 -0.85
N GLN A 99 0.57 7.65 -1.66
CA GLN A 99 1.60 7.66 -2.68
C GLN A 99 1.14 8.29 -3.99
N SER A 100 -0.16 8.51 -4.15
CA SER A 100 -0.71 9.21 -5.29
C SER A 100 -0.36 10.71 -5.22
N PRO A 101 -0.43 11.44 -6.36
CA PRO A 101 -0.26 12.90 -6.37
C PRO A 101 -1.33 13.68 -5.60
N ARG A 102 -2.36 13.01 -5.04
CA ARG A 102 -3.49 13.68 -4.39
C ARG A 102 -3.25 14.04 -2.93
N GLY A 103 -2.31 13.39 -2.26
CA GLY A 103 -1.98 13.71 -0.87
C GLY A 103 -3.06 13.31 0.14
N ASN A 104 -3.89 12.31 -0.19
CA ASN A 104 -4.97 11.79 0.64
C ASN A 104 -4.45 10.92 1.80
N HIS A 105 -3.51 11.46 2.59
CA HIS A 105 -2.83 10.72 3.64
C HIS A 105 -3.81 10.31 4.75
N LEU A 106 -3.68 9.07 5.22
CA LEU A 106 -4.48 8.54 6.31
C LEU A 106 -3.82 8.92 7.64
N ASN A 107 -4.48 9.76 8.43
CA ASN A 107 -4.06 10.09 9.81
C ASN A 107 -4.89 9.25 10.80
N ARG A 108 -4.47 9.17 12.07
CA ARG A 108 -5.31 8.58 13.12
C ARG A 108 -6.72 9.14 13.05
N ALA A 109 -7.72 8.26 13.01
CA ALA A 109 -9.10 8.68 12.79
C ALA A 109 -9.54 9.64 13.90
N PRO A 110 -10.12 10.79 13.56
CA PRO A 110 -10.59 11.73 14.56
C PRO A 110 -11.83 11.21 15.26
N TRP A 111 -12.30 12.01 16.22
CA TRP A 111 -13.60 11.83 16.85
C TRP A 111 -14.74 11.69 15.82
N GLY A 112 -15.74 10.85 16.11
CA GLY A 112 -16.94 10.69 15.27
C GLY A 112 -18.09 10.01 16.00
N GLY A 113 -19.14 9.62 15.26
CA GLY A 113 -20.34 9.01 15.87
C GLY A 113 -20.08 7.69 16.60
N ALA A 114 -19.12 6.90 16.11
CA ALA A 114 -18.78 5.59 16.68
C ALA A 114 -17.71 5.64 17.79
N SER A 115 -16.90 6.70 17.86
CA SER A 115 -15.82 6.84 18.84
C SER A 115 -15.77 8.26 19.39
N ARG A 116 -15.74 8.38 20.72
CA ARG A 116 -15.68 9.67 21.45
C ARG A 116 -14.27 10.26 21.58
N HIS A 117 -13.28 9.63 20.96
CA HIS A 117 -11.87 10.04 21.04
C HIS A 117 -11.18 9.81 19.69
N THR A 118 -10.08 10.52 19.44
CA THR A 118 -9.17 10.14 18.34
C THR A 118 -8.71 8.71 18.55
N GLU A 119 -8.83 7.89 17.50
CA GLU A 119 -8.43 6.49 17.55
C GLU A 119 -6.91 6.34 17.66
N LYS A 120 -6.47 5.19 18.16
CA LYS A 120 -5.05 4.89 18.28
C LYS A 120 -4.48 4.50 16.91
N GLY A 121 -3.19 4.76 16.73
CA GLY A 121 -2.43 4.13 15.65
C GLY A 121 -2.14 2.67 15.96
N VAL A 122 -1.89 1.86 14.93
CA VAL A 122 -1.39 0.49 15.09
C VAL A 122 0.00 0.49 15.73
N ASN A 123 0.34 -0.58 16.43
CA ASN A 123 1.70 -0.80 16.91
C ASN A 123 2.61 -1.13 15.72
N ALA A 124 3.67 -0.33 15.53
CA ALA A 124 4.52 -0.39 14.35
C ALA A 124 5.36 -1.68 14.25
N THR A 125 5.62 -2.38 15.35
CA THR A 125 6.48 -3.58 15.39
C THR A 125 5.69 -4.89 15.47
N LYS A 126 4.35 -4.81 15.56
CA LYS A 126 3.51 -5.96 15.90
C LYS A 126 3.36 -7.00 14.79
N ASN A 127 3.46 -6.60 13.53
CA ASN A 127 3.26 -7.50 12.39
C ASN A 127 4.43 -7.44 11.43
N LYS A 128 5.55 -8.05 11.83
CA LYS A 128 6.72 -8.26 10.98
C LYS A 128 6.46 -9.44 10.05
N ILE A 129 6.51 -9.19 8.75
CA ILE A 129 6.32 -10.19 7.71
C ILE A 129 7.54 -10.23 6.78
N SER A 130 7.73 -11.35 6.08
CA SER A 130 8.76 -11.50 5.05
C SER A 130 8.08 -11.73 3.70
N ILE A 131 8.40 -10.89 2.72
CA ILE A 131 7.87 -10.98 1.35
C ILE A 131 9.05 -10.94 0.40
N GLY A 132 9.28 -12.01 -0.36
CA GLY A 132 10.39 -12.08 -1.32
C GLY A 132 11.77 -11.83 -0.70
N GLY A 133 11.97 -12.19 0.58
CA GLY A 133 13.22 -11.93 1.31
C GLY A 133 13.32 -10.55 1.97
N HIS A 134 12.31 -9.68 1.82
CA HIS A 134 12.25 -8.37 2.46
C HIS A 134 11.47 -8.44 3.77
N HIS A 135 12.10 -8.00 4.87
CA HIS A 135 11.42 -7.82 6.15
C HIS A 135 10.70 -6.48 6.18
N VAL A 136 9.39 -6.50 6.40
CA VAL A 136 8.48 -5.35 6.35
C VAL A 136 7.41 -5.47 7.42
N TYR A 137 6.72 -4.36 7.70
CA TYR A 137 5.68 -4.30 8.72
C TYR A 137 4.31 -4.06 8.08
N GLY A 138 3.35 -4.93 8.37
CA GLY A 138 1.94 -4.71 8.05
C GLY A 138 1.23 -3.90 9.14
N ALA A 139 0.08 -3.31 8.80
CA ALA A 139 -0.76 -2.65 9.80
C ALA A 139 -1.59 -3.71 10.56
N TYR A 140 -1.22 -3.98 11.81
CA TYR A 140 -1.97 -4.91 12.67
C TYR A 140 -2.99 -4.17 13.52
N PHE A 141 -4.25 -4.22 13.10
CA PHE A 141 -5.33 -3.50 13.77
C PHE A 141 -5.87 -4.25 14.99
N GLU A 142 -6.09 -3.51 16.07
CA GLU A 142 -6.77 -3.96 17.28
C GLU A 142 -7.94 -3.02 17.60
N GLY A 143 -8.76 -3.39 18.58
CA GLY A 143 -9.92 -2.58 18.98
C GLY A 143 -9.52 -1.14 19.33
N GLY A 144 -10.23 -0.17 18.76
CA GLY A 144 -10.01 1.27 18.99
C GLY A 144 -8.85 1.86 18.18
N GLN A 145 -8.42 1.20 17.10
CA GLN A 145 -7.46 1.72 16.14
C GLN A 145 -8.11 1.95 14.78
N GLY A 146 -7.68 3.01 14.11
CA GLY A 146 -8.16 3.32 12.77
C GLY A 146 -7.55 4.60 12.23
N TYR A 147 -7.70 4.75 10.92
CA TYR A 147 -7.19 5.90 10.19
C TYR A 147 -8.25 6.47 9.26
N ARG A 148 -8.16 7.78 8.99
CA ARG A 148 -9.09 8.48 8.12
C ARG A 148 -8.43 9.68 7.43
N CYS A 149 -8.99 10.05 6.29
CA CYS A 149 -8.78 11.31 5.60
C CYS A 149 -10.17 11.91 5.28
N ASP A 150 -10.64 12.87 6.08
CA ASP A 150 -11.98 13.46 5.90
C ASP A 150 -12.02 14.54 4.81
N SER A 151 -10.86 15.09 4.45
CA SER A 151 -10.71 16.09 3.38
C SER A 151 -9.85 15.49 2.29
N SER A 152 -10.49 14.66 1.47
CA SER A 152 -9.86 13.99 0.34
C SER A 152 -10.05 14.80 -0.96
N TRP A 153 -9.17 14.56 -1.93
CA TRP A 153 -9.22 15.17 -3.25
C TRP A 153 -9.16 14.10 -4.34
N GLY A 154 -10.11 14.15 -5.27
CA GLY A 154 -10.21 13.24 -6.41
C GLY A 154 -10.83 11.87 -6.10
N VAL A 155 -11.16 11.58 -4.84
CA VAL A 155 -11.99 10.42 -4.46
C VAL A 155 -13.40 10.63 -5.00
N ALA A 156 -14.01 9.57 -5.52
CA ALA A 156 -15.34 9.61 -6.11
C ALA A 156 -16.39 10.05 -5.08
N THR A 157 -17.39 10.79 -5.53
CA THR A 157 -18.51 11.25 -4.70
C THR A 157 -19.86 10.94 -5.34
N GLY A 158 -20.90 10.81 -4.52
CA GLY A 158 -22.25 10.56 -5.01
C GLY A 158 -22.37 9.23 -5.75
N ASN A 159 -22.58 9.28 -7.06
CA ASN A 159 -22.72 8.12 -7.94
C ASN A 159 -21.58 8.04 -8.99
N GLU A 160 -20.47 8.73 -8.73
CA GLU A 160 -19.27 8.60 -9.54
C GLU A 160 -18.68 7.18 -9.40
N PRO A 161 -18.13 6.59 -10.48
CA PRO A 161 -17.59 5.24 -10.43
C PRO A 161 -16.27 5.21 -9.64
N GLU A 162 -16.09 4.17 -8.82
CA GLU A 162 -14.83 3.90 -8.12
C GLU A 162 -14.49 2.41 -8.11
N SER A 163 -13.23 2.10 -7.80
CA SER A 163 -12.76 0.75 -7.59
C SER A 163 -11.69 0.77 -6.51
N MET A 164 -11.72 -0.23 -5.64
CA MET A 164 -10.79 -0.37 -4.53
C MET A 164 -10.30 -1.81 -4.39
N TYR A 165 -9.10 -1.97 -3.88
CA TYR A 165 -8.58 -3.27 -3.45
C TYR A 165 -7.77 -3.10 -2.17
N MET A 166 -7.67 -4.19 -1.41
CA MET A 166 -6.86 -4.25 -0.20
C MET A 166 -6.27 -5.65 -0.07
N VAL A 167 -5.04 -5.74 0.46
CA VAL A 167 -4.44 -7.01 0.88
C VAL A 167 -4.53 -7.09 2.40
N VAL A 168 -5.19 -8.14 2.91
CA VAL A 168 -5.45 -8.35 4.34
C VAL A 168 -5.05 -9.76 4.77
N ASP A 169 -4.78 -9.93 6.07
CA ASP A 169 -4.70 -11.25 6.67
C ASP A 169 -6.11 -11.78 6.94
N GLY A 170 -6.56 -12.75 6.15
CA GLY A 170 -7.87 -13.38 6.30
C GLY A 170 -8.09 -14.15 7.61
N LYS A 171 -7.05 -14.29 8.45
CA LYS A 171 -7.15 -14.93 9.77
C LYS A 171 -7.18 -13.92 10.92
N HIS A 172 -6.90 -12.64 10.65
CA HIS A 172 -6.93 -11.60 11.67
C HIS A 172 -8.22 -10.78 11.58
N TYR A 173 -9.26 -11.29 12.24
CA TYR A 173 -10.59 -10.68 12.28
C TYR A 173 -11.27 -10.90 13.62
N ASN A 174 -12.38 -10.21 13.87
CA ASN A 174 -13.25 -10.46 15.02
C ASN A 174 -14.72 -10.23 14.62
N SER A 175 -15.64 -10.49 15.54
CA SER A 175 -17.09 -10.38 15.31
C SER A 175 -17.68 -9.01 15.75
N ARG A 176 -16.85 -7.99 15.96
CA ARG A 176 -17.30 -6.63 16.31
C ARG A 176 -17.48 -5.79 15.04
N TYR A 177 -18.08 -4.61 15.20
CA TYR A 177 -18.36 -3.70 14.09
C TYR A 177 -17.11 -3.41 13.24
N SER A 178 -17.34 -3.51 11.92
CA SER A 178 -16.53 -3.17 10.76
C SER A 178 -15.01 -2.96 10.94
N SER A 179 -14.25 -3.90 10.36
CA SER A 179 -12.93 -3.63 9.77
C SER A 179 -13.10 -3.44 8.26
N HIS A 180 -13.46 -2.23 7.81
CA HIS A 180 -13.66 -1.92 6.38
C HIS A 180 -12.73 -0.81 5.89
N LEU A 181 -12.36 -0.91 4.61
CA LEU A 181 -11.97 0.21 3.79
C LEU A 181 -13.25 0.97 3.41
N ALA A 182 -13.31 2.25 3.71
CA ALA A 182 -14.36 3.15 3.25
C ALA A 182 -13.68 4.35 2.58
N THR A 183 -14.23 4.77 1.44
CA THR A 183 -13.87 6.00 0.74
C THR A 183 -14.59 7.21 1.34
#